data_AF-A0ABD5S4A1-F1
#
_entry.id   AF-A0ABD5S4A1-F1
#
_cell.length_a   1.000
_cell.length_b   1.000
_cell.length_c   1.000
_cell.angle_alpha   90.00
_cell.angle_beta   90.00
_cell.angle_gamma   90.00
#
_symmetry.space_group_name_H-M   'P 1'
#
loop_
_entity.id
_entity.type
_entity.pdbx_description
1 polymer ?
#
loop_
_entity_poly.entity_id
_entity_poly.type
_entity_poly.pdbx_seq_one_letter_code
_entity_poly.pdbx_strand_id
1 'polypeptide(L)'
;MPRDDADTTDESTEETNGTPTEEANGTPTEETNGTNRTAQRSETDEFTVTPYEIEGEVDYDRLLDRFGADRLTAEQHVRFSDPPHRLLRREVVYAGRDVDRFLDAAAAGETVSVVTGVGPTGPMHLDHLPQFYLAKYLQDETGAHVYIPLSDDEKHLLKDLSLPETAAHLRDNLRELLAVGFDPARTRIVIDTADADALYPTAVRL
;
A
#
# COMPACT_ATOMS: atom_id res chain seq x y z
N MET A 1 -25.11 10.66 -54.38
CA MET A 1 -24.65 11.55 -55.47
C MET A 1 -23.67 12.53 -54.87
N PRO A 2 -22.47 12.71 -55.46
CA PRO A 2 -21.54 13.78 -55.08
C PRO A 2 -21.94 15.11 -55.74
N ARG A 3 -21.25 16.18 -55.35
CA ARG A 3 -20.87 17.27 -56.23
C ARG A 3 -19.41 17.62 -55.94
N ASP A 4 -18.68 17.90 -57.01
CA ASP A 4 -17.25 18.16 -57.02
C ASP A 4 -17.00 19.69 -57.10
N ASP A 5 -15.90 20.09 -57.77
CA ASP A 5 -15.43 21.46 -58.03
C ASP A 5 -14.74 22.11 -56.79
N ALA A 6 -13.42 22.31 -56.72
CA ALA A 6 -12.40 22.75 -57.71
C ALA A 6 -12.69 24.18 -58.25
N ASP A 7 -11.74 25.09 -58.47
CA ASP A 7 -10.25 25.03 -58.50
C ASP A 7 -9.70 26.41 -57.97
N THR A 8 -8.44 26.87 -57.94
CA THR A 8 -7.12 26.60 -58.60
C THR A 8 -5.98 27.04 -57.66
N THR A 9 -4.71 26.83 -58.06
CA THR A 9 -3.48 27.46 -57.53
C THR A 9 -3.37 28.96 -57.96
N ASP A 10 -2.32 29.78 -57.77
CA ASP A 10 -0.88 29.68 -57.37
C ASP A 10 -0.49 31.02 -56.64
N GLU A 11 0.74 31.50 -56.36
CA GLU A 11 2.12 31.15 -56.78
C GLU A 11 3.13 31.34 -55.60
N SER A 12 4.26 32.07 -55.77
CA SER A 12 5.37 32.15 -54.77
C SER A 12 6.20 33.46 -54.79
N THR A 13 7.32 33.50 -54.03
CA THR A 13 8.43 34.50 -53.95
C THR A 13 8.26 35.78 -53.10
N GLU A 14 9.32 36.45 -52.60
CA GLU A 14 10.60 36.04 -51.97
C GLU A 14 11.28 37.28 -51.29
N GLU A 15 12.42 37.08 -50.59
CA GLU A 15 13.43 38.08 -50.14
C GLU A 15 13.07 39.11 -49.03
N THR A 16 14.05 39.83 -48.41
CA THR A 16 15.23 39.39 -47.62
C THR A 16 15.66 40.51 -46.63
N ASN A 17 16.54 40.17 -45.66
CA ASN A 17 17.55 41.03 -44.99
C ASN A 17 17.14 42.16 -44.01
N GLY A 18 17.98 42.34 -42.96
CA GLY A 18 18.00 43.56 -42.14
C GLY A 18 18.43 43.39 -40.67
N THR A 19 19.73 43.18 -40.39
CA THR A 19 20.30 43.25 -39.02
C THR A 19 21.36 44.36 -38.93
N PRO A 20 21.36 45.13 -37.82
CA PRO A 20 22.60 45.71 -37.28
C PRO A 20 22.82 45.42 -35.78
N THR A 21 24.08 45.45 -35.35
CA THR A 21 24.54 45.61 -33.95
C THR A 21 24.39 47.10 -33.49
N GLU A 22 24.73 47.59 -32.29
CA GLU A 22 25.50 47.13 -31.11
C GLU A 22 24.75 47.63 -29.82
N GLU A 23 25.21 47.65 -28.56
CA GLU A 23 26.52 47.52 -27.90
C GLU A 23 26.36 46.77 -26.54
N ALA A 24 26.95 47.21 -25.41
CA ALA A 24 26.87 46.54 -24.10
C ALA A 24 26.91 47.52 -22.90
N ASN A 25 26.43 47.12 -21.71
CA ASN A 25 27.09 47.44 -20.43
C ASN A 25 26.52 46.74 -19.17
N GLY A 26 27.36 46.68 -18.12
CA GLY A 26 26.92 46.82 -16.72
C GLY A 26 26.50 45.56 -15.94
N THR A 27 27.46 44.93 -15.25
CA THR A 27 27.17 44.06 -14.08
C THR A 27 27.53 44.79 -12.78
N PRO A 28 26.60 44.87 -11.80
CA PRO A 28 26.93 44.99 -10.39
C PRO A 28 26.71 43.64 -9.68
N THR A 29 27.66 43.24 -8.83
CA THR A 29 27.52 42.08 -7.92
C THR A 29 26.60 42.39 -6.74
N GLU A 30 25.67 41.49 -6.43
CA GLU A 30 25.00 41.45 -5.12
C GLU A 30 25.57 40.33 -4.25
N GLU A 31 26.11 40.67 -3.08
CA GLU A 31 26.54 39.72 -2.07
C GLU A 31 25.31 39.15 -1.34
N THR A 32 24.83 37.97 -1.77
CA THR A 32 23.77 37.25 -1.04
C THR A 32 24.33 36.64 0.23
N ASN A 33 24.26 37.40 1.31
CA ASN A 33 24.82 37.08 2.62
C ASN A 33 24.32 35.70 3.13
N GLY A 34 25.23 34.72 3.10
CA GLY A 34 24.96 33.30 3.35
C GLY A 34 24.57 33.00 4.79
N THR A 35 23.34 33.34 5.15
CA THR A 35 22.75 33.04 6.46
C THR A 35 22.61 31.53 6.58
N ASN A 36 23.59 30.90 7.24
CA ASN A 36 23.62 29.47 7.48
C ASN A 36 22.45 29.05 8.39
N ARG A 37 21.28 28.81 7.78
CA ARG A 37 20.11 28.22 8.43
C ARG A 37 20.36 26.73 8.63
N THR A 38 21.29 26.42 9.53
CA THR A 38 21.22 25.20 10.34
C THR A 38 19.93 25.28 11.14
N ALA A 39 18.81 24.93 10.50
CA ALA A 39 17.54 24.80 11.18
C ALA A 39 17.75 23.74 12.27
N GLN A 40 17.66 24.17 13.53
CA GLN A 40 17.70 23.26 14.66
C GLN A 40 16.49 22.33 14.50
N ARG A 41 16.72 21.09 14.07
CA ARG A 41 15.72 20.03 14.20
C ARG A 41 15.33 20.00 15.67
N SER A 42 14.06 20.24 15.94
CA SER A 42 13.49 20.17 17.29
C SER A 42 13.81 18.81 17.90
N GLU A 43 14.12 18.81 19.20
CA GLU A 43 14.17 17.57 19.96
C GLU A 43 12.73 17.03 20.04
N THR A 44 12.49 15.92 19.35
CA THR A 44 11.31 15.04 19.47
C THR A 44 9.95 15.73 19.45
N ASP A 45 9.40 15.92 18.24
CA ASP A 45 8.01 15.52 18.03
C ASP A 45 7.96 13.99 18.23
N GLU A 46 7.47 13.55 19.39
CA GLU A 46 7.25 12.13 19.70
C GLU A 46 5.87 11.72 19.18
N PHE A 47 5.81 10.61 18.44
CA PHE A 47 4.61 10.17 17.74
C PHE A 47 4.16 8.78 18.19
N THR A 48 2.85 8.59 18.26
CA THR A 48 2.20 7.35 18.71
C THR A 48 1.82 6.52 17.50
N VAL A 49 2.15 5.22 17.53
CA VAL A 49 1.59 4.20 16.63
C VAL A 49 1.34 2.95 17.45
N THR A 50 0.06 2.58 17.57
CA THR A 50 -0.42 1.35 18.22
C THR A 50 -1.52 0.70 17.37
N PRO A 51 -2.00 -0.52 17.68
CA PRO A 51 -3.15 -1.11 17.01
C PRO A 51 -4.48 -0.34 17.14
N TYR A 52 -4.53 0.71 17.98
CA TYR A 52 -5.75 1.46 18.30
C TYR A 52 -5.66 2.96 18.00
N GLU A 53 -4.44 3.50 17.88
CA GLU A 53 -4.18 4.93 17.97
C GLU A 53 -2.93 5.32 17.16
N ILE A 54 -3.05 6.40 16.39
CA ILE A 54 -1.96 7.03 15.64
C ILE A 54 -2.03 8.54 15.88
N GLU A 55 -0.97 9.13 16.43
CA GLU A 55 -0.88 10.57 16.71
C GLU A 55 0.50 11.14 16.36
N GLY A 56 0.55 12.40 15.96
CA GLY A 56 1.77 13.11 15.53
C GLY A 56 2.13 12.91 14.05
N GLU A 57 3.23 13.52 13.61
CA GLU A 57 3.79 13.30 12.27
C GLU A 57 4.63 12.01 12.30
N VAL A 58 4.20 10.99 11.53
CA VAL A 58 4.79 9.65 11.57
C VAL A 58 6.12 9.60 10.81
N ASP A 59 7.22 9.47 11.56
CA ASP A 59 8.55 9.19 11.01
C ASP A 59 8.66 7.69 10.67
N TYR A 60 8.30 7.35 9.42
CA TYR A 60 8.27 5.98 8.90
C TYR A 60 9.64 5.28 8.90
N ASP A 61 10.74 6.03 8.92
CA ASP A 61 12.09 5.46 9.06
C ASP A 61 12.34 5.04 10.51
N ARG A 62 11.99 5.87 11.51
CA ARG A 62 12.04 5.46 12.93
C ARG A 62 11.11 4.29 13.27
N LEU A 63 10.04 4.07 12.51
CA LEU A 63 9.20 2.88 12.69
C LEU A 63 9.92 1.57 12.36
N LEU A 64 10.92 1.59 11.47
CA LEU A 64 11.76 0.42 11.15
C LEU A 64 12.53 -0.03 12.40
N ASP A 65 13.25 0.90 13.03
CA ASP A 65 13.98 0.66 14.28
C ASP A 65 13.03 0.28 15.43
N ARG A 66 11.96 1.05 15.62
CA ARG A 66 11.00 0.88 16.75
C ARG A 66 10.32 -0.49 16.74
N PHE A 67 10.00 -1.02 15.57
CA PHE A 67 9.36 -2.33 15.43
C PHE A 67 10.31 -3.44 14.98
N GLY A 68 11.59 -3.16 14.74
CA GLY A 68 12.56 -4.15 14.24
C GLY A 68 12.10 -4.77 12.92
N ALA A 69 11.93 -3.95 11.89
CA ALA A 69 11.56 -4.34 10.54
C ALA A 69 12.43 -3.60 9.53
N ASP A 70 12.77 -4.24 8.41
CA ASP A 70 13.64 -3.67 7.38
C ASP A 70 12.81 -3.02 6.27
N ARG A 71 13.31 -1.93 5.67
CA ARG A 71 12.73 -1.39 4.43
C ARG A 71 12.96 -2.40 3.29
N LEU A 72 11.94 -2.60 2.46
CA LEU A 72 12.01 -3.49 1.30
C LEU A 72 13.13 -3.05 0.35
N THR A 73 14.00 -3.99 -0.03
CA THR A 73 15.14 -3.68 -0.90
C THR A 73 14.73 -3.64 -2.37
N ALA A 74 15.55 -3.02 -3.23
CA ALA A 74 15.30 -3.00 -4.67
C ALA A 74 15.25 -4.42 -5.26
N GLU A 75 16.08 -5.33 -4.73
CA GLU A 75 16.12 -6.74 -5.07
C GLU A 75 14.82 -7.45 -4.67
N GLN A 76 14.31 -7.23 -3.46
CA GLN A 76 13.01 -7.74 -3.03
C GLN A 76 11.87 -7.17 -3.90
N HIS A 77 11.92 -5.88 -4.24
CA HIS A 77 10.91 -5.22 -5.09
C HIS A 77 10.79 -5.83 -6.49
N VAL A 78 11.88 -6.32 -7.10
CA VAL A 78 11.84 -7.02 -8.40
C VAL A 78 11.59 -8.53 -8.30
N ARG A 79 11.58 -9.09 -7.08
CA ARG A 79 11.16 -10.48 -6.82
C ARG A 79 9.65 -10.63 -6.66
N PHE A 80 8.94 -9.54 -6.36
CA PHE A 80 7.50 -9.45 -6.62
C PHE A 80 7.28 -9.23 -8.13
N SER A 81 6.29 -9.91 -8.71
CA SER A 81 6.05 -10.02 -10.16
C SER A 81 6.05 -8.71 -10.94
N ASP A 82 6.40 -8.74 -12.23
CA ASP A 82 6.43 -7.56 -13.11
C ASP A 82 5.11 -7.40 -13.90
N PRO A 83 4.34 -6.31 -13.76
CA PRO A 83 4.57 -5.15 -12.89
C PRO A 83 4.03 -5.35 -11.45
N PRO A 84 4.77 -4.94 -10.41
CA PRO A 84 4.42 -5.27 -9.03
C PRO A 84 3.18 -4.53 -8.53
N HIS A 85 2.51 -5.12 -7.54
CA HIS A 85 1.29 -4.59 -6.97
C HIS A 85 1.41 -3.10 -6.60
N ARG A 86 0.33 -2.34 -6.82
CA ARG A 86 0.33 -0.87 -6.72
C ARG A 86 0.75 -0.34 -5.35
N LEU A 87 0.63 -1.13 -4.28
CA LEU A 87 1.07 -0.77 -2.94
C LEU A 87 2.59 -0.95 -2.74
N LEU A 88 3.18 -1.96 -3.36
CA LEU A 88 4.64 -2.19 -3.38
C LEU A 88 5.30 -1.15 -4.29
N ARG A 89 4.79 -0.97 -5.52
CA ARG A 89 5.29 -0.03 -6.54
C ARG A 89 5.10 1.47 -6.18
N ARG A 90 4.56 1.77 -5.02
CA ARG A 90 4.34 3.12 -4.48
C ARG A 90 4.82 3.26 -3.03
N GLU A 91 5.54 2.26 -2.51
CA GLU A 91 6.08 2.26 -1.15
C GLU A 91 5.00 2.54 -0.06
N VAL A 92 3.76 2.08 -0.30
CA VAL A 92 2.70 2.03 0.71
C VAL A 92 2.89 0.79 1.59
N VAL A 93 3.30 -0.31 0.98
CA VAL A 93 3.93 -1.45 1.66
C VAL A 93 5.43 -1.26 1.43
N TYR A 94 6.12 -0.76 2.46
CA TYR A 94 7.51 -0.30 2.37
C TYR A 94 8.50 -1.10 3.23
N ALA A 95 8.02 -2.00 4.09
CA ALA A 95 8.82 -2.71 5.08
C ALA A 95 8.32 -4.12 5.35
N GLY A 96 9.16 -4.96 5.96
CA GLY A 96 8.81 -6.31 6.39
C GLY A 96 9.83 -6.96 7.33
N ARG A 97 9.61 -8.23 7.65
CA ARG A 97 10.57 -9.13 8.32
C ARG A 97 10.58 -10.46 7.58
N ASP A 98 11.71 -11.16 7.54
CA ASP A 98 11.88 -12.45 6.86
C ASP A 98 11.36 -12.48 5.40
N VAL A 99 11.37 -11.33 4.70
CA VAL A 99 10.72 -11.19 3.38
C VAL A 99 11.34 -12.13 2.34
N ASP A 100 12.67 -12.23 2.31
CA ASP A 100 13.36 -13.18 1.42
C ASP A 100 13.00 -14.64 1.72
N ARG A 101 12.72 -15.01 2.98
CA ARG A 101 12.29 -16.38 3.31
C ARG A 101 10.93 -16.72 2.66
N PHE A 102 10.01 -15.76 2.59
CA PHE A 102 8.75 -15.93 1.86
C PHE A 102 8.99 -16.00 0.34
N LEU A 103 9.81 -15.10 -0.20
CA LEU A 103 10.11 -15.02 -1.63
C LEU A 103 10.93 -16.23 -2.13
N ASP A 104 11.80 -16.80 -1.29
CA ASP A 104 12.59 -18.01 -1.58
C ASP A 104 11.67 -19.23 -1.66
N ALA A 105 10.83 -19.42 -0.64
CA ALA A 105 9.86 -20.52 -0.60
C ALA A 105 8.86 -20.44 -1.76
N ALA A 106 8.34 -19.25 -2.06
CA ALA A 106 7.45 -19.03 -3.21
C ALA A 106 8.16 -19.33 -4.54
N ALA A 107 9.39 -18.86 -4.75
CA ALA A 107 10.16 -19.13 -5.96
C ALA A 107 10.57 -20.61 -6.12
N ALA A 108 10.73 -21.34 -5.00
CA ALA A 108 10.96 -22.78 -4.99
C ALA A 108 9.68 -23.61 -5.24
N GLY A 109 8.50 -23.00 -5.24
CA GLY A 109 7.21 -23.69 -5.36
C GLY A 109 6.78 -24.42 -4.07
N GLU A 110 7.31 -24.02 -2.92
CA GLU A 110 6.91 -24.54 -1.61
C GLU A 110 5.52 -24.03 -1.20
N THR A 111 4.90 -24.71 -0.23
CA THR A 111 3.58 -24.31 0.30
C THR A 111 3.70 -23.09 1.22
N VAL A 112 3.62 -21.90 0.64
CA VAL A 112 3.52 -20.63 1.37
C VAL A 112 2.07 -20.32 1.79
N SER A 113 1.92 -19.45 2.79
CA SER A 113 0.61 -18.99 3.27
C SER A 113 0.65 -17.51 3.67
N VAL A 114 -0.45 -16.81 3.44
CA VAL A 114 -0.67 -15.41 3.83
C VAL A 114 -1.78 -15.38 4.86
N VAL A 115 -1.60 -14.59 5.93
CA VAL A 115 -2.60 -14.41 6.99
C VAL A 115 -2.88 -12.92 7.15
N THR A 116 -4.15 -12.52 7.02
CA THR A 116 -4.60 -11.13 7.25
C THR A 116 -6.07 -11.12 7.63
N GLY A 117 -6.47 -10.35 8.63
CA GLY A 117 -7.80 -10.44 9.25
C GLY A 117 -8.49 -9.09 9.45
N VAL A 118 -9.75 -9.14 9.89
CA VAL A 118 -10.53 -7.94 10.25
C VAL A 118 -11.42 -8.25 11.46
N GLY A 119 -11.35 -7.40 12.48
CA GLY A 119 -12.22 -7.50 13.64
C GLY A 119 -13.57 -6.82 13.36
N PRO A 120 -14.71 -7.55 13.37
CA PRO A 120 -15.98 -7.05 12.82
C PRO A 120 -16.69 -6.04 13.74
N THR A 121 -16.31 -4.75 13.65
CA THR A 121 -16.91 -3.64 14.42
C THR A 121 -17.72 -2.64 13.57
N GLY A 122 -17.99 -2.95 12.31
CA GLY A 122 -18.72 -2.07 11.39
C GLY A 122 -18.55 -2.47 9.92
N PRO A 123 -19.20 -1.78 8.97
CA PRO A 123 -18.94 -1.95 7.53
C PRO A 123 -17.49 -1.56 7.18
N MET A 124 -16.86 -2.24 6.23
CA MET A 124 -15.48 -1.91 5.85
C MET A 124 -15.42 -0.64 4.97
N HIS A 125 -14.70 0.38 5.44
CA HIS A 125 -14.33 1.54 4.63
C HIS A 125 -13.10 1.24 3.75
N LEU A 126 -12.81 2.16 2.80
CA LEU A 126 -11.81 1.97 1.75
C LEU A 126 -10.42 1.55 2.26
N ASP A 127 -10.02 1.99 3.44
CA ASP A 127 -8.70 1.72 4.04
C ASP A 127 -8.54 0.28 4.57
N HIS A 128 -9.61 -0.52 4.56
CA HIS A 128 -9.54 -1.98 4.75
C HIS A 128 -9.18 -2.74 3.47
N LEU A 129 -9.35 -2.12 2.30
CA LEU A 129 -9.14 -2.79 1.02
C LEU A 129 -7.66 -3.08 0.69
N PRO A 130 -6.66 -2.22 1.03
CA PRO A 130 -5.27 -2.45 0.68
C PRO A 130 -4.70 -3.81 1.11
N GLN A 131 -4.96 -4.25 2.35
CA GLN A 131 -4.47 -5.53 2.86
C GLN A 131 -5.09 -6.74 2.15
N PHE A 132 -6.38 -6.71 1.85
CA PHE A 132 -7.05 -7.83 1.17
C PHE A 132 -6.68 -7.91 -0.31
N TYR A 133 -6.54 -6.78 -1.01
CA TYR A 133 -6.03 -6.79 -2.38
C TYR A 133 -4.53 -7.15 -2.46
N LEU A 134 -3.71 -6.81 -1.45
CA LEU A 134 -2.34 -7.31 -1.34
C LEU A 134 -2.30 -8.83 -1.12
N ALA A 135 -3.10 -9.34 -0.19
CA ALA A 135 -3.17 -10.78 0.08
C ALA A 135 -3.69 -11.56 -1.13
N LYS A 136 -4.68 -11.02 -1.86
CA LYS A 136 -5.14 -11.59 -3.12
C LYS A 136 -4.03 -11.58 -4.18
N TYR A 137 -3.32 -10.47 -4.36
CA TYR A 137 -2.19 -10.42 -5.28
C TYR A 137 -1.12 -11.47 -4.93
N LEU A 138 -0.75 -11.61 -3.66
CA LEU A 138 0.21 -12.63 -3.23
C LEU A 138 -0.33 -14.05 -3.49
N GLN A 139 -1.62 -14.31 -3.32
CA GLN A 139 -2.24 -15.59 -3.70
C GLN A 139 -2.21 -15.84 -5.21
N ASP A 140 -2.57 -14.85 -6.03
CA ASP A 140 -2.64 -14.97 -7.48
C ASP A 140 -1.23 -15.22 -8.07
N GLU A 141 -0.19 -14.56 -7.55
CA GLU A 141 1.19 -14.64 -8.04
C GLU A 141 2.01 -15.82 -7.49
N THR A 142 1.84 -16.17 -6.20
CA THR A 142 2.62 -17.25 -5.55
C THR A 142 1.86 -18.55 -5.37
N GLY A 143 0.54 -18.55 -5.61
CA GLY A 143 -0.34 -19.68 -5.28
C GLY A 143 -0.56 -19.89 -3.77
N ALA A 144 -0.25 -18.89 -2.91
CA ALA A 144 -0.37 -19.00 -1.47
C ALA A 144 -1.79 -19.40 -1.00
N HIS A 145 -1.83 -20.18 0.09
CA HIS A 145 -3.06 -20.32 0.87
C HIS A 145 -3.32 -19.04 1.67
N VAL A 146 -4.56 -18.55 1.68
CA VAL A 146 -4.93 -17.32 2.41
C VAL A 146 -5.83 -17.68 3.58
N TYR A 147 -5.45 -17.26 4.77
CA TYR A 147 -6.23 -17.41 6.00
C TYR A 147 -6.71 -16.04 6.47
N ILE A 148 -8.02 -15.90 6.66
CA ILE A 148 -8.67 -14.63 7.01
C ILE A 148 -9.40 -14.78 8.34
N PRO A 149 -8.75 -14.56 9.49
CA PRO A 149 -9.42 -14.55 10.78
C PRO A 149 -10.31 -13.31 10.95
N LEU A 150 -11.49 -13.51 11.55
CA LEU A 150 -12.36 -12.46 12.04
C LEU A 150 -12.56 -12.64 13.55
N SER A 151 -12.01 -11.69 14.32
CA SER A 151 -12.00 -11.71 15.79
C SER A 151 -13.32 -11.23 16.38
N ASP A 152 -14.37 -12.04 16.23
CA ASP A 152 -15.72 -11.72 16.71
C ASP A 152 -15.89 -11.88 18.23
N ASP A 153 -14.97 -12.58 18.90
CA ASP A 153 -14.85 -12.65 20.35
C ASP A 153 -14.14 -11.41 20.94
N GLU A 154 -13.02 -11.00 20.35
CA GLU A 154 -12.16 -9.89 20.80
C GLU A 154 -12.96 -8.59 20.94
N LYS A 155 -13.93 -8.34 20.06
CA LYS A 155 -14.77 -7.12 20.09
C LYS A 155 -15.88 -7.18 21.13
N HIS A 156 -16.24 -8.37 21.63
CA HIS A 156 -17.12 -8.53 22.80
C HIS A 156 -16.32 -8.48 24.11
N LEU A 157 -15.04 -8.86 24.08
CA LEU A 157 -14.14 -8.87 25.25
C LEU A 157 -13.46 -7.52 25.52
N LEU A 158 -13.22 -6.70 24.49
CA LEU A 158 -12.49 -5.42 24.58
C LEU A 158 -13.33 -4.17 24.24
N LYS A 159 -14.59 -4.31 23.83
CA LYS A 159 -15.50 -3.18 23.54
C LYS A 159 -16.93 -3.47 24.01
N ASP A 160 -17.74 -2.43 24.19
CA ASP A 160 -19.16 -2.51 24.57
C ASP A 160 -20.09 -3.01 23.42
N LEU A 161 -19.60 -3.86 22.53
CA LEU A 161 -20.36 -4.45 21.42
C LEU A 161 -21.07 -5.74 21.89
N SER A 162 -22.38 -5.83 21.63
CA SER A 162 -23.13 -7.05 21.94
C SER A 162 -22.95 -8.11 20.86
N LEU A 163 -22.95 -9.39 21.24
CA LEU A 163 -22.81 -10.51 20.31
C LEU A 163 -23.77 -10.46 19.09
N PRO A 164 -25.05 -10.02 19.21
CA PRO A 164 -25.92 -9.82 18.04
C PRO A 164 -25.46 -8.73 17.06
N GLU A 165 -24.82 -7.67 17.54
CA GLU A 165 -24.28 -6.58 16.70
C GLU A 165 -22.99 -7.04 16.00
N THR A 166 -22.06 -7.66 16.74
CA THR A 166 -20.85 -8.25 16.17
C THR A 166 -21.20 -9.31 15.12
N ALA A 167 -22.21 -10.15 15.36
CA ALA A 167 -22.68 -11.14 14.39
C ALA A 167 -23.36 -10.52 13.14
N ALA A 168 -23.90 -9.29 13.25
CA ALA A 168 -24.39 -8.55 12.09
C ALA A 168 -23.24 -7.97 11.25
N HIS A 169 -22.26 -7.33 11.91
CA HIS A 169 -21.05 -6.82 11.24
C HIS A 169 -20.25 -7.95 10.60
N LEU A 170 -20.06 -9.07 11.30
CA LEU A 170 -19.43 -10.30 10.78
C LEU A 170 -20.08 -10.75 9.47
N ARG A 171 -21.42 -10.79 9.40
CA ARG A 171 -22.15 -11.17 8.16
C ARG A 171 -21.89 -10.21 7.00
N ASP A 172 -21.77 -8.92 7.26
CA ASP A 172 -21.53 -7.92 6.21
C ASP A 172 -20.06 -7.89 5.78
N ASN A 173 -19.11 -7.96 6.72
CA ASN A 173 -17.69 -8.09 6.40
C ASN A 173 -17.40 -9.39 5.64
N LEU A 174 -18.08 -10.50 5.94
CA LEU A 174 -18.00 -11.74 5.15
C LEU A 174 -18.42 -11.53 3.68
N ARG A 175 -19.45 -10.70 3.42
CA ARG A 175 -19.88 -10.37 2.05
C ARG A 175 -18.84 -9.50 1.32
N GLU A 176 -18.30 -8.51 2.04
CA GLU A 176 -17.26 -7.61 1.53
C GLU A 176 -15.96 -8.37 1.22
N LEU A 177 -15.54 -9.30 2.09
CA LEU A 177 -14.38 -10.19 1.88
C LEU A 177 -14.56 -11.12 0.68
N LEU A 178 -15.74 -11.73 0.52
CA LEU A 178 -16.05 -12.57 -0.64
C LEU A 178 -16.02 -11.76 -1.96
N ALA A 179 -16.34 -10.46 -1.93
CA ALA A 179 -16.29 -9.58 -3.09
C ALA A 179 -14.86 -9.23 -3.54
N VAL A 180 -13.82 -9.49 -2.74
CA VAL A 180 -12.40 -9.31 -3.14
C VAL A 180 -11.97 -10.30 -4.22
N GLY A 181 -12.62 -11.47 -4.32
CA GLY A 181 -12.37 -12.45 -5.38
C GLY A 181 -11.13 -13.32 -5.18
N PHE A 182 -10.84 -13.71 -3.93
CA PHE A 182 -9.86 -14.75 -3.60
C PHE A 182 -10.22 -16.12 -4.24
N ASP A 183 -9.23 -16.98 -4.46
CA ASP A 183 -9.45 -18.38 -4.88
C ASP A 183 -10.08 -19.18 -3.72
N PRO A 184 -11.34 -19.66 -3.84
CA PRO A 184 -11.99 -20.43 -2.79
C PRO A 184 -11.37 -21.81 -2.56
N ALA A 185 -10.57 -22.35 -3.49
CA ALA A 185 -9.83 -23.60 -3.28
C ALA A 185 -8.59 -23.43 -2.40
N ARG A 186 -8.11 -22.19 -2.21
CA ARG A 186 -6.91 -21.85 -1.41
C ARG A 186 -7.20 -20.91 -0.23
N THR A 187 -8.45 -20.52 -0.01
CA THR A 187 -8.80 -19.49 0.98
C THR A 187 -9.70 -20.04 2.09
N ARG A 188 -9.29 -19.87 3.34
CA ARG A 188 -10.10 -20.18 4.53
C ARG A 188 -10.32 -18.91 5.33
N ILE A 189 -11.55 -18.41 5.28
CA ILE A 189 -12.04 -17.46 6.28
C ILE A 189 -12.20 -18.23 7.59
N VAL A 190 -11.66 -17.70 8.70
CA VAL A 190 -11.72 -18.26 10.06
C VAL A 190 -12.55 -17.30 10.91
N ILE A 191 -13.42 -17.83 11.76
CA ILE A 191 -14.26 -17.03 12.68
C ILE A 191 -13.93 -17.49 14.08
N ASP A 192 -13.39 -16.60 14.91
CA ASP A 192 -12.66 -17.02 16.12
C ASP A 192 -13.58 -17.70 17.16
N THR A 193 -14.87 -17.32 17.25
CA THR A 193 -15.84 -18.07 18.08
C THR A 193 -16.27 -19.42 17.50
N ALA A 194 -16.31 -19.57 16.17
CA ALA A 194 -16.88 -20.74 15.50
C ALA A 194 -15.83 -21.82 15.18
N ASP A 195 -14.58 -21.41 14.98
CA ASP A 195 -13.41 -22.27 14.74
C ASP A 195 -12.55 -22.45 16.01
N ALA A 196 -13.11 -22.08 17.18
CA ALA A 196 -12.45 -22.14 18.48
C ALA A 196 -11.91 -23.54 18.84
N ASP A 197 -12.50 -24.61 18.31
CA ASP A 197 -12.03 -26.00 18.53
C ASP A 197 -10.69 -26.30 17.83
N ALA A 198 -10.41 -25.63 16.71
CA ALA A 198 -9.12 -25.68 16.02
C ALA A 198 -8.11 -24.68 16.61
N LEU A 199 -8.57 -23.49 17.00
CA LEU A 199 -7.71 -22.41 17.50
C LEU A 199 -7.24 -22.64 18.95
N TYR A 200 -8.16 -22.92 19.87
CA TYR A 200 -7.89 -22.97 21.31
C TYR A 200 -6.82 -24.01 21.72
N PRO A 201 -6.80 -25.25 21.17
CA PRO A 201 -5.75 -26.22 21.49
C PRO A 201 -4.35 -25.83 20.97
N THR A 202 -4.26 -24.83 20.09
CA THR A 202 -3.02 -24.25 19.58
C THR A 202 -2.62 -23.04 20.44
N ALA A 203 -3.57 -22.16 20.74
CA ALA A 203 -3.34 -20.97 21.57
C ALA A 203 -2.79 -21.31 22.98
N VAL A 204 -3.25 -22.42 23.58
CA VAL A 204 -2.79 -22.92 24.90
C VAL A 204 -1.35 -23.48 24.88
N ARG A 205 -0.66 -23.48 23.72
CA ARG A 205 0.74 -23.94 23.57
C ARG A 205 1.75 -22.81 23.33
N LEU A 206 1.29 -21.57 23.25
CA LEU A 206 2.09 -20.36 23.02
C LEU A 206 2.44 -19.67 24.34
#